data_AF-A0A6N8I0V0-F1
#
_entry.id   AF-A0A6N8I0V0-F1
#
_cell.length_a   1.000
_cell.length_b   1.000
_cell.length_c   1.000
_cell.angle_alpha   90.00
_cell.angle_beta   90.00
_cell.angle_gamma   90.00
#
_symmetry.space_group_name_H-M   'P 1'
#
loop_
_entity.id
_entity.type
_entity.pdbx_description
1 polymer ?
#
loop_
_entity_poly.entity_id
_entity_poly.type
_entity_poly.pdbx_seq_one_letter_code
_entity_poly.pdbx_strand_id
1 'polypeptide(L)'
;MDAKYLAEIKAREQAATPGPWVSIFDLKDFTVYDMSGEKGVIIAKLRNSKYKYKQPDADFIAHARTDMPELIAEVERLTDQHKCDVHNLSAMKTTLDQQAKNCEKLIKSYKESNLEQATENYELEKENAALKAAKDEINRYNIDCTKQCDKLLVESATLKKALELVEKDKAFPGGTADGTLCKKIMQEEITKYINQAQQTHETQEAEK
;
A
#
# COMPACT_ATOMS: atom_id res chain seq x y z
N MET A 1 -14.97 -16.92 -40.87
CA MET A 1 -15.73 -17.69 -41.88
C MET A 1 -16.55 -18.72 -41.12
N ASP A 2 -17.82 -18.92 -41.48
CA ASP A 2 -18.63 -19.96 -40.84
C ASP A 2 -18.12 -21.35 -41.25
N ALA A 3 -18.08 -22.29 -40.31
CA ALA A 3 -17.64 -23.67 -40.54
C ALA A 3 -18.49 -24.34 -41.64
N LYS A 4 -19.78 -23.99 -41.71
CA LYS A 4 -20.67 -24.45 -42.77
C LYS A 4 -20.19 -24.03 -44.16
N TYR A 5 -19.76 -22.77 -44.31
CA TYR A 5 -19.32 -22.23 -45.60
C TYR A 5 -18.01 -22.88 -46.06
N LEU A 6 -17.07 -23.12 -45.14
CA LEU A 6 -15.82 -23.83 -45.46
C LEU A 6 -16.08 -25.28 -45.89
N ALA A 7 -17.02 -25.97 -45.22
CA ALA A 7 -17.44 -27.32 -45.61
C ALA A 7 -18.08 -27.36 -47.00
N GLU A 8 -18.88 -26.35 -47.36
CA GLU A 8 -19.45 -26.23 -48.71
C GLU A 8 -18.37 -26.01 -49.78
N ILE A 9 -17.35 -25.19 -49.51
CA ILE A 9 -16.21 -25.00 -50.41
C ILE A 9 -15.44 -26.31 -50.59
N LYS A 10 -15.14 -27.00 -49.49
CA LYS A 10 -14.46 -28.30 -49.49
C LYS A 10 -15.24 -29.35 -50.29
N ALA A 11 -16.57 -29.40 -50.13
CA ALA A 11 -17.42 -30.31 -50.89
C ALA A 11 -17.38 -30.02 -52.41
N ARG A 12 -17.36 -28.74 -52.82
CA ARG A 12 -17.24 -28.36 -54.24
C ARG A 12 -15.85 -28.69 -54.79
N GLU A 13 -14.79 -28.47 -54.02
CA GLU A 13 -13.42 -28.81 -54.40
C GLU A 13 -13.25 -30.33 -54.58
N GLN A 14 -13.79 -31.13 -53.66
CA GLN A 14 -13.74 -32.60 -53.74
C GLN A 14 -14.63 -33.19 -54.84
N ALA A 15 -15.72 -32.50 -55.21
CA ALA A 15 -16.57 -32.88 -56.33
C ALA A 15 -15.97 -32.53 -57.70
N ALA A 16 -14.93 -31.67 -57.75
CA ALA A 16 -14.23 -31.33 -58.97
C ALA A 16 -13.34 -32.50 -59.43
N THR A 17 -12.96 -32.50 -60.71
CA THR A 17 -12.05 -33.52 -61.26
C THR A 17 -10.68 -33.49 -60.55
N PRO A 18 -10.06 -34.64 -60.21
CA PRO A 18 -8.86 -34.68 -59.38
C PRO A 18 -7.63 -33.91 -59.91
N GLY A 19 -7.50 -33.77 -61.23
CA GLY A 19 -6.33 -33.13 -61.83
C GLY A 19 -5.01 -33.92 -61.66
N PRO A 20 -3.84 -33.31 -61.93
CA PRO A 20 -3.64 -31.90 -62.26
C PRO A 20 -4.29 -31.50 -63.59
N TRP A 21 -4.78 -30.27 -63.65
CA TRP A 21 -5.29 -29.71 -64.90
C TRP A 21 -4.18 -29.02 -65.66
N VAL A 22 -4.26 -29.04 -66.98
CA VAL A 22 -3.29 -28.40 -67.87
C VAL A 22 -4.01 -27.52 -68.88
N SER A 23 -3.45 -26.34 -69.12
CA SER A 23 -3.89 -25.42 -70.16
C SER A 23 -3.15 -25.75 -71.46
N ILE A 24 -3.90 -26.05 -72.53
CA ILE A 24 -3.35 -26.39 -73.85
C ILE A 24 -4.00 -25.49 -74.90
N PHE A 25 -3.20 -24.96 -75.82
CA PHE A 25 -3.69 -24.27 -77.00
C PHE A 25 -4.03 -25.28 -78.10
N ASP A 26 -5.32 -25.49 -78.39
CA ASP A 26 -5.80 -26.48 -79.36
C ASP A 26 -6.49 -25.84 -80.56
N LEU A 27 -5.86 -25.96 -81.75
CA LEU A 27 -6.32 -25.58 -83.10
C LEU A 27 -6.83 -24.14 -83.32
N LYS A 28 -7.49 -23.47 -82.37
CA LYS A 28 -7.99 -22.08 -82.39
C LYS A 28 -8.18 -21.42 -81.01
N ASP A 29 -8.22 -22.16 -79.89
CA ASP A 29 -8.55 -21.63 -78.56
C ASP A 29 -7.67 -22.24 -77.44
N PHE A 30 -7.78 -21.70 -76.21
CA PHE A 30 -7.21 -22.34 -75.02
C PHE A 30 -8.27 -23.24 -74.37
N THR A 31 -7.87 -24.47 -74.08
CA THR A 31 -8.71 -25.48 -73.44
C THR A 31 -7.97 -26.04 -72.23
N VAL A 32 -8.66 -26.12 -71.10
CA VAL A 32 -8.16 -26.75 -69.87
C VAL A 32 -8.56 -28.21 -69.86
N TYR A 33 -7.59 -29.09 -69.69
CA TYR A 33 -7.75 -30.54 -69.71
C TYR A 33 -7.35 -31.15 -68.36
N ASP A 34 -8.04 -32.20 -67.96
CA ASP A 34 -7.52 -33.19 -67.02
C ASP A 34 -6.89 -34.33 -67.83
N MET A 35 -5.57 -34.51 -67.69
CA MET A 35 -4.80 -35.51 -68.44
C MET A 35 -4.60 -36.82 -67.68
N SER A 36 -5.29 -37.03 -66.56
CA SER A 36 -5.16 -38.24 -65.73
C SER A 36 -5.66 -39.53 -66.39
N GLY A 37 -6.41 -39.45 -67.49
CA GLY A 37 -6.92 -40.61 -68.25
C GLY A 37 -6.42 -40.68 -69.71
N GLU A 38 -6.57 -41.84 -70.36
CA GLU A 38 -6.02 -42.13 -71.70
C GLU A 38 -6.41 -41.15 -72.82
N LYS A 39 -7.55 -40.46 -72.70
CA LYS A 39 -8.07 -39.56 -73.74
C LYS A 39 -8.16 -38.09 -73.33
N GLY A 40 -7.76 -37.74 -72.10
CA GLY A 40 -7.96 -36.42 -71.51
C GLY A 40 -9.45 -36.05 -71.37
N VAL A 41 -9.80 -35.30 -70.34
CA VAL A 41 -11.16 -34.77 -70.14
C VAL A 41 -11.13 -33.25 -70.24
N ILE A 42 -12.01 -32.66 -71.05
CA ILE A 42 -12.10 -31.20 -71.15
C ILE A 42 -12.81 -30.66 -69.91
N ILE A 43 -12.11 -29.80 -69.16
CA ILE A 43 -12.63 -29.11 -67.98
C ILE A 43 -13.28 -27.78 -68.36
N ALA A 44 -12.61 -26.99 -69.21
CA ALA A 44 -13.10 -25.69 -69.66
C ALA A 44 -12.59 -25.33 -71.05
N LYS A 45 -13.42 -24.68 -71.87
CA LYS A 45 -13.03 -24.10 -73.18
C LYS A 45 -13.20 -22.60 -73.17
N LEU A 46 -12.13 -21.86 -73.43
CA LEU A 46 -12.15 -20.40 -73.42
C LEU A 46 -12.38 -19.85 -74.83
N ARG A 47 -13.66 -19.65 -75.17
CA ARG A 47 -14.07 -19.04 -76.45
C ARG A 47 -14.26 -17.53 -76.30
N ASN A 48 -13.32 -16.75 -76.84
CA ASN A 48 -13.47 -15.28 -76.93
C ASN A 48 -12.92 -14.78 -78.27
N SER A 49 -13.61 -13.83 -78.91
CA SER A 49 -13.24 -13.25 -80.21
C SER A 49 -12.09 -12.24 -80.14
N LYS A 50 -11.70 -11.77 -78.95
CA LYS A 50 -10.57 -10.84 -78.73
C LYS A 50 -9.46 -11.52 -77.91
N TYR A 51 -8.41 -11.95 -78.60
CA TYR A 51 -7.33 -12.86 -78.18
C TYR A 51 -6.46 -12.49 -76.94
N LYS A 52 -6.76 -11.41 -76.19
CA LYS A 52 -5.75 -10.81 -75.29
C LYS A 52 -5.52 -11.54 -73.94
N TYR A 53 -6.50 -12.29 -73.41
CA TYR A 53 -6.43 -12.84 -72.04
C TYR A 53 -6.65 -14.35 -71.92
N LYS A 54 -6.72 -15.10 -73.03
CA LYS A 54 -7.09 -16.53 -72.99
C LYS A 54 -6.07 -17.42 -72.29
N GLN A 55 -4.77 -17.15 -72.50
CA GLN A 55 -3.72 -17.97 -71.88
C GLN A 55 -3.68 -17.76 -70.36
N PRO A 56 -3.59 -16.52 -69.83
CA PRO A 56 -3.60 -16.32 -68.38
C PRO A 56 -4.85 -16.88 -67.68
N ASP A 57 -6.04 -16.73 -68.28
CA ASP A 57 -7.29 -17.24 -67.71
C ASP A 57 -7.31 -18.78 -67.69
N ALA A 58 -6.84 -19.43 -68.77
CA ALA A 58 -6.76 -20.89 -68.83
C ALA A 58 -5.70 -21.45 -67.87
N ASP A 59 -4.55 -20.78 -67.75
CA ASP A 59 -3.49 -21.14 -66.81
C ASP A 59 -3.97 -20.95 -65.36
N PHE A 60 -4.73 -19.89 -65.07
CA PHE A 60 -5.35 -19.67 -63.75
C PHE A 60 -6.33 -20.78 -63.41
N ILE A 61 -7.24 -21.15 -64.33
CA ILE A 61 -8.18 -22.25 -64.12
C ILE A 61 -7.43 -23.56 -63.90
N ALA A 62 -6.37 -23.83 -64.66
CA ALA A 62 -5.56 -25.05 -64.52
C ALA A 62 -4.90 -25.14 -63.13
N HIS A 63 -4.27 -24.06 -62.66
CA HIS A 63 -3.63 -24.02 -61.34
C HIS A 63 -4.62 -24.01 -60.17
N ALA A 64 -5.84 -23.51 -60.37
CA ALA A 64 -6.85 -23.51 -59.32
C ALA A 64 -7.08 -24.91 -58.72
N ARG A 65 -6.85 -25.99 -59.48
CA ARG A 65 -6.99 -27.34 -58.95
C ARG A 65 -5.94 -27.70 -57.89
N THR A 66 -4.71 -27.22 -58.01
CA THR A 66 -3.64 -27.44 -57.03
C THR A 66 -3.69 -26.43 -55.90
N ASP A 67 -4.02 -25.18 -56.22
CA ASP A 67 -4.00 -24.08 -55.26
C ASP A 67 -5.17 -24.16 -54.26
N MET A 68 -6.35 -24.61 -54.71
CA MET A 68 -7.55 -24.67 -53.85
C MET A 68 -7.39 -25.59 -52.62
N PRO A 69 -6.89 -26.83 -52.73
CA PRO A 69 -6.58 -27.67 -51.56
C PRO A 69 -5.64 -26.99 -50.56
N GLU A 70 -4.58 -26.33 -51.02
CA GLU A 70 -3.62 -25.64 -50.17
C GLU A 70 -4.26 -24.46 -49.45
N LEU A 71 -5.08 -23.67 -50.15
CA LEU A 71 -5.83 -22.56 -49.57
C LEU A 71 -6.86 -23.04 -48.53
N ILE A 72 -7.57 -24.14 -48.77
CA ILE A 72 -8.50 -24.72 -47.79
C ILE A 72 -7.74 -25.15 -46.53
N ALA A 73 -6.61 -25.85 -46.69
CA ALA A 73 -5.79 -26.30 -45.57
C ALA A 73 -5.28 -25.11 -44.73
N GLU A 74 -4.86 -24.02 -45.38
CA GLU A 74 -4.40 -22.83 -44.68
C GLU A 74 -5.54 -22.09 -43.96
N VAL A 75 -6.74 -22.01 -44.56
CA VAL A 75 -7.91 -21.45 -43.89
C VAL A 75 -8.33 -22.30 -42.68
N GLU A 76 -8.27 -23.62 -42.77
CA GLU A 76 -8.50 -24.53 -41.63
C GLU A 76 -7.49 -24.25 -40.51
N ARG A 77 -6.19 -24.23 -40.85
CA ARG A 77 -5.11 -23.93 -39.89
C ARG A 77 -5.28 -22.59 -39.20
N LEU A 78 -5.56 -21.53 -39.96
CA LEU A 78 -5.79 -20.18 -39.42
C LEU A 78 -7.05 -20.11 -38.56
N THR A 79 -8.11 -20.82 -38.94
CA THR A 79 -9.35 -20.87 -38.16
C THR A 79 -9.12 -21.55 -36.82
N ASP A 80 -8.34 -22.63 -36.77
CA ASP A 80 -8.02 -23.32 -35.53
C ASP A 80 -7.05 -22.52 -34.66
N GLN A 81 -6.04 -21.87 -35.26
CA GLN A 81 -5.18 -20.92 -34.55
C GLN A 81 -6.02 -19.79 -33.92
N HIS A 82 -6.94 -19.20 -34.68
CA HIS A 82 -7.80 -18.13 -34.17
C HIS A 82 -8.67 -18.57 -33.00
N LYS A 83 -9.22 -19.80 -33.03
CA LYS A 83 -9.97 -20.36 -31.88
C LYS A 83 -9.09 -20.50 -30.65
N CYS A 84 -7.87 -21.02 -30.81
CA CYS A 84 -6.89 -21.13 -29.73
C CYS A 84 -6.54 -19.76 -29.16
N ASP A 85 -6.29 -18.77 -30.01
CA ASP A 85 -5.96 -17.40 -29.60
C ASP A 85 -7.12 -16.76 -28.83
N VAL A 86 -8.35 -16.91 -29.29
CA VAL A 86 -9.55 -16.42 -28.59
C VAL A 86 -9.71 -17.07 -27.22
N HIS A 87 -9.47 -18.38 -27.12
CA HIS A 87 -9.49 -19.10 -25.84
C HIS A 87 -8.41 -18.57 -24.88
N ASN A 88 -7.18 -18.43 -25.37
CA ASN A 88 -6.05 -17.91 -24.60
C ASN A 88 -6.31 -16.47 -24.13
N LEU A 89 -6.83 -15.61 -25.00
CA LEU A 89 -7.19 -14.24 -24.65
C LEU A 89 -8.29 -14.20 -23.58
N SER A 90 -9.28 -15.08 -23.67
CA SER A 90 -10.32 -15.21 -22.64
C SER A 90 -9.73 -15.60 -21.29
N ALA A 91 -8.84 -16.61 -21.26
CA ALA A 91 -8.19 -17.06 -20.04
C ALA A 91 -7.28 -15.98 -19.42
N MET A 92 -6.54 -15.24 -20.27
CA MET A 92 -5.68 -14.14 -19.84
C MET A 92 -6.52 -13.00 -19.24
N LYS A 93 -7.66 -12.66 -19.85
CA LYS A 93 -8.60 -11.67 -19.32
C LYS A 93 -9.13 -12.07 -17.94
N THR A 94 -9.58 -13.32 -17.78
CA THR A 94 -10.04 -13.82 -16.47
C THR A 94 -8.95 -13.73 -15.40
N THR A 95 -7.71 -14.06 -15.77
CA THR A 95 -6.57 -13.95 -14.86
C THR A 95 -6.32 -12.51 -14.45
N LEU A 96 -6.37 -11.57 -15.40
CA LEU A 96 -6.20 -10.14 -15.13
C LEU A 96 -7.31 -9.60 -14.21
N ASP A 97 -8.56 -9.98 -14.45
CA ASP A 97 -9.70 -9.59 -13.61
C ASP A 97 -9.53 -10.13 -12.18
N GLN A 98 -9.02 -11.34 -12.03
CA GLN A 98 -8.74 -11.93 -10.72
C GLN A 98 -7.57 -11.21 -10.02
N GLN A 99 -6.52 -10.85 -10.75
CA GLN A 99 -5.40 -10.06 -10.21
C GLN A 99 -5.88 -8.68 -9.75
N ALA A 100 -6.73 -7.99 -10.52
CA ALA A 100 -7.30 -6.71 -10.13
C ALA A 100 -8.07 -6.81 -8.80
N LYS A 101 -8.94 -7.82 -8.67
CA LYS A 101 -9.66 -8.09 -7.40
C LYS A 101 -8.72 -8.38 -6.23
N ASN A 102 -7.62 -9.09 -6.48
CA ASN A 102 -6.63 -9.37 -5.44
C ASN A 102 -5.90 -8.10 -5.00
N CYS A 103 -5.53 -7.22 -5.94
CA CYS A 103 -4.94 -5.92 -5.64
C CYS A 103 -5.89 -5.03 -4.84
N GLU A 104 -7.18 -4.99 -5.20
CA GLU A 104 -8.19 -4.23 -4.44
C GLU A 104 -8.30 -4.72 -2.99
N LYS A 105 -8.31 -6.04 -2.77
CA LYS A 105 -8.31 -6.63 -1.43
C LYS A 105 -7.07 -6.27 -0.63
N LEU A 106 -5.89 -6.32 -1.25
CA LEU A 106 -4.62 -5.95 -0.60
C LEU A 106 -4.61 -4.47 -0.22
N ILE A 107 -5.03 -3.58 -1.13
CA ILE A 107 -5.13 -2.14 -0.86
C ILE A 107 -6.08 -1.88 0.31
N LYS A 108 -7.24 -2.56 0.34
CA LYS A 108 -8.20 -2.44 1.44
C LYS A 108 -7.59 -2.88 2.78
N SER A 109 -6.98 -4.07 2.82
CA SER A 109 -6.34 -4.60 4.03
C SER A 109 -5.22 -3.69 4.54
N TYR A 110 -4.41 -3.12 3.65
CA TYR A 110 -3.35 -2.19 4.03
C TYR A 110 -3.90 -0.88 4.62
N LYS A 111 -4.99 -0.35 4.05
CA LYS A 111 -5.67 0.84 4.59
C LYS A 111 -6.24 0.58 5.99
N GLU A 112 -6.86 -0.57 6.20
CA GLU A 112 -7.41 -0.96 7.50
C GLU A 112 -6.31 -1.09 8.55
N SER A 113 -5.20 -1.77 8.23
CA SER A 113 -4.06 -1.91 9.13
C SER A 113 -3.39 -0.57 9.46
N ASN A 114 -3.23 0.32 8.48
CA ASN A 114 -2.69 1.66 8.74
C ASN A 114 -3.60 2.51 9.63
N LEU A 115 -4.92 2.37 9.49
CA LEU A 115 -5.89 3.08 10.33
C LEU A 115 -5.85 2.57 11.79
N GLU A 116 -5.69 1.27 11.97
CA GLU A 116 -5.50 0.63 13.27
C GLU A 116 -4.22 1.13 13.94
N GLN A 117 -3.08 1.11 13.23
CA GLN A 117 -1.81 1.65 13.73
C GLN A 117 -1.89 3.14 14.08
N ALA A 118 -2.58 3.94 13.25
CA ALA A 118 -2.76 5.36 13.53
C ALA A 118 -3.58 5.60 14.82
N THR A 119 -4.56 4.74 15.08
CA THR A 119 -5.39 4.79 16.29
C THR A 119 -4.61 4.36 17.53
N GLU A 120 -3.81 3.29 17.42
CA GLU A 120 -2.91 2.84 18.50
C GLU A 120 -1.88 3.93 18.85
N ASN A 121 -1.24 4.52 17.85
CA ASN A 121 -0.29 5.61 18.06
C ASN A 121 -0.93 6.82 18.75
N TYR A 122 -2.18 7.17 18.40
CA TYR A 122 -2.92 8.26 19.03
C TYR A 122 -3.18 8.01 20.53
N GLU A 123 -3.61 6.81 20.91
CA GLU A 123 -3.83 6.48 22.33
C GLU A 123 -2.50 6.44 23.11
N LEU A 124 -1.42 5.94 22.51
CA LEU A 124 -0.08 5.99 23.11
C LEU A 124 0.42 7.42 23.33
N GLU A 125 0.20 8.33 22.37
CA GLU A 125 0.55 9.75 22.53
C GLU A 125 -0.21 10.40 23.68
N LYS A 126 -1.49 10.08 23.83
CA LYS A 126 -2.34 10.55 24.92
C LYS A 126 -1.92 10.01 26.28
N GLU A 127 -1.59 8.72 26.39
CA GLU A 127 -1.06 8.14 27.62
C GLU A 127 0.30 8.75 27.99
N ASN A 128 1.19 8.92 27.02
CA ASN A 128 2.47 9.60 27.23
C ASN A 128 2.29 11.04 27.70
N ALA A 129 1.31 11.77 27.17
CA ALA A 129 0.97 13.11 27.65
C ALA A 129 0.47 13.10 29.10
N ALA A 130 -0.38 12.13 29.46
CA ALA A 130 -0.88 11.97 30.84
C ALA A 130 0.24 11.61 31.82
N LEU A 131 1.13 10.68 31.45
CA LEU A 131 2.30 10.30 32.24
C LEU A 131 3.25 11.49 32.44
N LYS A 132 3.46 12.30 31.39
CA LYS A 132 4.26 13.52 31.47
C LYS A 132 3.64 14.51 32.47
N ALA A 133 2.34 14.75 32.38
CA ALA A 133 1.63 15.62 33.32
C ALA A 133 1.71 15.12 34.77
N ALA A 134 1.54 13.82 35.01
CA ALA A 134 1.68 13.21 36.33
C ALA A 134 3.12 13.31 36.86
N LYS A 135 4.12 13.13 36.00
CA LYS A 135 5.53 13.32 36.35
C LYS A 135 5.82 14.77 36.74
N ASP A 136 5.29 15.73 35.99
CA ASP A 136 5.44 17.15 36.30
C ASP A 136 4.75 17.51 37.62
N GLU A 137 3.61 16.89 37.95
CA GLU A 137 2.94 17.03 39.24
C GLU A 137 3.76 16.46 40.41
N ILE A 138 4.31 15.25 40.27
CA ILE A 138 5.22 14.66 41.27
C ILE A 138 6.44 15.55 41.48
N ASN A 139 7.02 16.08 40.41
CA ASN A 139 8.16 16.99 40.50
C ASN A 139 7.80 18.27 41.28
N ARG A 140 6.61 18.85 41.04
CA ARG A 140 6.11 20.00 41.82
C ARG A 140 5.97 19.64 43.30
N TYR A 141 5.34 18.52 43.61
CA TYR A 141 5.17 18.05 44.99
C TYR A 141 6.53 17.84 45.69
N ASN A 142 7.50 17.23 45.02
CA ASN A 142 8.85 17.03 45.57
C ASN A 142 9.57 18.36 45.86
N ILE A 143 9.42 19.36 44.99
CA ILE A 143 9.96 20.71 45.22
C ILE A 143 9.32 21.32 46.47
N ASP A 144 8.00 21.23 46.61
CA ASP A 144 7.27 21.79 47.76
C ASP A 144 7.61 21.07 49.06
N CYS A 145 7.71 19.74 49.06
CA CYS A 145 8.18 18.97 50.20
C CYS A 145 9.60 19.36 50.61
N THR A 146 10.50 19.57 49.64
CA THR A 146 11.87 20.00 49.91
C THR A 146 11.89 21.36 50.60
N LYS A 147 11.12 22.34 50.09
CA LYS A 147 10.96 23.65 50.73
C LYS A 147 10.43 23.55 52.15
N GLN A 148 9.43 22.69 52.38
CA GLN A 148 8.85 22.49 53.71
C GLN A 148 9.86 21.85 54.67
N CYS A 149 10.66 20.88 54.21
CA CYS A 149 11.74 20.31 54.99
C CYS A 149 12.81 21.35 55.35
N ASP A 150 13.23 22.17 54.39
CA ASP A 150 14.19 23.26 54.62
C ASP A 150 13.68 24.24 55.69
N LYS A 151 12.41 24.63 55.60
CA LYS A 151 11.73 25.47 56.59
C LYS A 151 11.76 24.85 58.00
N LEU A 152 11.35 23.59 58.12
CA LEU A 152 11.35 22.88 59.41
C LEU A 152 12.76 22.72 59.99
N LEU A 153 13.78 22.54 59.15
CA LEU A 153 15.18 22.50 59.58
C LEU A 153 15.62 23.84 60.17
N VAL A 154 15.25 24.96 59.55
CA VAL A 154 15.52 26.32 60.06
C VAL A 154 14.79 26.57 61.39
N GLU A 155 13.51 26.21 61.49
CA GLU A 155 12.72 26.32 62.72
C GLU A 155 13.33 25.49 63.85
N SER A 156 13.69 24.24 63.58
CA SER A 156 14.34 23.34 64.55
C SER A 156 15.68 23.90 65.05
N ALA A 157 16.53 24.41 64.14
CA ALA A 157 17.79 25.04 64.51
C ALA A 157 17.60 26.28 65.39
N THR A 158 16.57 27.08 65.10
CA THR A 158 16.19 28.27 65.87
C THR A 158 15.76 27.88 67.29
N LEU A 159 14.86 26.90 67.40
CA LEU A 159 14.38 26.39 68.69
C LEU A 159 15.51 25.79 69.53
N LYS A 160 16.42 25.03 68.91
CA LYS A 160 17.59 24.47 69.60
C LYS A 160 18.46 25.57 70.20
N LYS A 161 18.72 26.65 69.44
CA LYS A 161 19.49 27.79 69.92
C LYS A 161 18.78 28.54 71.06
N ALA A 162 17.46 28.68 70.98
CA ALA A 162 16.67 29.26 72.06
C ALA A 162 16.74 28.40 73.34
N LEU A 163 16.68 27.08 73.22
CA LEU A 163 16.83 26.15 74.35
C LEU A 163 18.21 26.29 75.03
N GLU A 164 19.28 26.34 74.25
CA GLU A 164 20.65 26.54 74.74
C GLU A 164 20.81 27.86 75.53
N LEU A 165 20.10 28.93 75.13
CA LEU A 165 20.09 30.20 75.86
C LEU A 165 19.39 30.07 77.21
N VAL A 166 18.23 29.39 77.26
CA VAL A 166 17.49 29.17 78.51
C VAL A 166 18.26 28.27 79.48
N GLU A 167 18.99 27.26 78.99
CA GLU A 167 19.82 26.39 79.83
C GLU A 167 20.98 27.13 80.47
N LYS A 168 21.62 28.07 79.75
CA LYS A 168 22.69 28.92 80.32
C LYS A 168 22.19 29.79 81.47
N ASP A 169 20.93 30.22 81.45
CA ASP A 169 20.36 31.10 82.47
C ASP A 169 20.04 30.35 83.78
N LYS A 170 19.73 29.04 83.72
CA LYS A 170 19.57 28.18 84.91
C LYS A 170 20.87 27.97 85.70
N ALA A 171 22.03 28.27 85.10
CA ALA A 171 23.33 28.19 85.75
C ALA A 171 23.67 29.43 86.60
N PHE A 172 22.76 30.41 86.74
CA PHE A 172 22.91 31.56 87.63
C PHE A 172 22.30 31.26 89.02
N PRO A 173 23.10 30.90 90.04
CA PRO A 173 22.61 30.63 91.38
C PRO A 173 22.68 31.93 92.17
N GLY A 174 21.58 32.68 92.21
CA GLY A 174 21.53 33.93 92.95
C GLY A 174 20.12 34.46 93.04
N GLY A 175 19.33 33.87 93.94
CA GLY A 175 17.99 34.36 94.23
C GLY A 175 18.04 35.77 94.83
N THR A 176 17.35 36.71 94.20
CA THR A 176 16.64 37.78 94.90
C THR A 176 15.34 38.06 94.18
N ALA A 177 14.30 38.27 94.97
CA ALA A 177 12.91 38.32 94.59
C ALA A 177 12.58 39.46 93.62
N ASP A 178 12.63 39.18 92.32
CA ASP A 178 11.62 39.64 91.35
C ASP A 178 11.69 38.77 90.08
N GLY A 179 11.21 37.54 90.20
CA GLY A 179 11.16 36.58 89.06
C GLY A 179 10.28 37.05 87.90
N THR A 180 9.55 38.14 88.07
CA THR A 180 8.69 38.74 87.03
C THR A 180 9.51 39.45 85.97
N LEU A 181 10.59 40.15 86.37
CA LEU A 181 11.42 40.92 85.45
C LEU A 181 12.26 40.01 84.55
N CYS A 182 12.82 38.94 85.12
CA CYS A 182 13.62 37.97 84.38
C CYS A 182 12.77 37.18 83.36
N LYS A 183 11.52 36.83 83.70
CA LYS A 183 10.57 36.25 82.74
C LYS A 183 10.23 37.18 81.58
N LYS A 184 9.99 38.47 81.85
CA LYS A 184 9.70 39.47 80.80
C LYS A 184 10.88 39.64 79.85
N ILE A 185 12.11 39.75 80.38
CA ILE A 185 13.32 39.89 79.57
C ILE A 185 13.54 38.64 78.71
N MET A 186 13.34 37.44 79.27
CA MET A 186 13.41 36.20 78.50
C MET A 186 12.32 36.14 77.41
N GLN A 187 11.08 36.55 77.71
CA GLN A 187 10.02 36.60 76.71
C GLN A 187 10.33 37.60 75.59
N GLU A 188 10.90 38.77 75.91
CA GLU A 188 11.30 39.77 74.93
C GLU A 188 12.46 39.30 74.06
N GLU A 189 13.49 38.67 74.64
CA GLU A 189 14.62 38.09 73.90
C GLU A 189 14.16 36.94 73.00
N ILE A 190 13.32 36.03 73.51
CA ILE A 190 12.74 34.94 72.71
C ILE A 190 11.89 35.51 71.57
N THR A 191 11.05 36.51 71.84
CA THR A 191 10.22 37.16 70.82
C THR A 191 11.09 37.86 69.76
N LYS A 192 12.18 38.50 70.18
CA LYS A 192 13.13 39.14 69.27
C LYS A 192 13.81 38.14 68.35
N TYR A 193 14.24 36.99 68.86
CA TYR A 193 14.83 35.92 68.05
C TYR A 193 13.81 35.29 67.10
N ILE A 194 12.56 35.08 67.53
CA ILE A 194 11.48 34.61 66.65
C ILE A 194 11.27 35.60 65.50
N ASN A 195 11.18 36.90 65.80
CA ASN A 195 10.99 37.94 64.78
C ASN A 195 12.19 38.03 63.81
N GLN A 196 13.43 37.86 64.31
CA GLN A 196 14.62 37.83 63.45
C GLN A 196 14.63 36.61 62.53
N ALA A 197 14.25 35.44 63.04
CA ALA A 197 14.14 34.24 62.23
C ALA A 197 13.05 34.38 61.15
N GLN A 198 11.90 34.98 61.47
CA GLN A 198 10.85 35.29 60.49
C GLN A 198 11.32 36.28 59.42
N GLN A 199 11.97 37.38 59.80
CA GLN A 199 12.53 38.33 58.82
C GLN A 199 13.56 37.67 57.90
N THR A 200 14.42 36.80 58.45
CA THR A 200 15.44 36.11 57.64
C THR A 200 14.78 35.16 56.64
N HIS A 201 13.71 34.47 57.03
CA HIS A 201 12.93 33.60 56.14
C HIS A 201 12.21 34.40 55.03
N GLU A 202 11.55 35.51 55.37
CA GLU A 202 10.87 36.37 54.39
C GLU A 202 11.85 36.96 53.37
N THR A 203 13.04 37.36 53.81
CA THR A 203 14.08 37.90 52.92
C THR A 203 14.59 36.85 51.94
N GLN A 204 14.77 35.60 52.40
CA GLN A 204 15.19 34.48 51.53
C GLN A 204 14.10 34.03 50.54
N GLU A 205 12.82 34.23 50.85
CA GLU A 205 11.74 34.00 49.88
C GLU A 205 11.66 35.10 48.82
N ALA A 206 11.95 36.37 49.17
CA ALA A 206 11.89 37.49 48.24
C ALA A 206 13.01 37.49 47.17
N GLU A 207 14.11 36.79 47.43
CA GLU A 207 15.28 36.72 46.54
C GLU A 207 15.24 35.55 45.53
N LYS A 208 14.25 34.66 45.62
CA LYS A 208 14.07 33.49 44.73
C LYS A 208 12.95 33.70 43.72
#